data_AF-A0A3M1LG49-F1
#
_entry.id   AF-A0A3M1LG49-F1
#
_cell.length_a   1.000
_cell.length_b   1.000
_cell.length_c   1.000
_cell.angle_alpha   90.00
_cell.angle_beta   90.00
_cell.angle_gamma   90.00
#
_symmetry.space_group_name_H-M   'P 1'
#
loop_
_entity.id
_entity.type
_entity.pdbx_description
1 polymer ?
#
loop_
_entity_poly.entity_id
_entity_poly.type
_entity_poly.pdbx_seq_one_letter_code
_entity_poly.pdbx_strand_id
1 'polypeptide(L)'
;VADQGIGIPPEEHERIFERFYQVDGSSTRRFGGTGLGLAIVKEVVEGHGGEVWVESTPGQGSTFYFTLPLTALPPTGERSGRPRREEFSAY
;
A
#
# COMPACT_ATOMS: atom_id res chain seq x y z
N VAL A 1 5.66 -0.07 -6.91
CA VAL A 1 5.11 -0.43 -8.25
C VAL A 1 5.73 0.53 -9.26
N ALA A 2 6.32 0.05 -10.35
CA ALA A 2 7.04 0.89 -11.32
C ALA A 2 6.45 0.75 -12.73
N ASP A 3 6.42 1.85 -13.48
CA ASP A 3 6.01 1.92 -14.88
C ASP A 3 7.04 2.68 -15.75
N GLN A 4 6.88 2.59 -17.08
CA GLN A 4 7.71 3.28 -18.08
C GLN A 4 6.85 4.26 -18.91
N GLY A 5 5.83 4.84 -18.31
CA GLY A 5 4.89 5.75 -18.96
C GLY A 5 5.46 7.16 -19.18
N ILE A 6 4.56 8.12 -19.44
CA ILE A 6 4.94 9.52 -19.72
C ILE A 6 5.55 10.27 -18.52
N GLY A 7 5.51 9.68 -17.33
CA GLY A 7 5.91 10.35 -16.08
C GLY A 7 4.92 11.43 -15.63
N ILE A 8 5.20 12.02 -14.46
CA ILE A 8 4.36 12.99 -13.76
C ILE A 8 5.25 14.17 -13.35
N PRO A 9 4.86 15.42 -13.66
CA PRO A 9 5.59 16.62 -13.21
C PRO A 9 5.67 16.68 -11.68
N PRO A 10 6.81 17.11 -11.09
CA PRO A 10 6.99 17.22 -9.63
C PRO A 10 5.89 17.99 -8.90
N GLU A 11 5.40 19.06 -9.51
CA GLU A 11 4.32 19.92 -8.99
C GLU A 11 2.96 19.19 -8.86
N GLU A 12 2.81 18.05 -9.52
CA GLU A 12 1.59 17.24 -9.49
C GLU A 12 1.67 16.05 -8.52
N HIS A 13 2.85 15.73 -7.97
CA HIS A 13 3.08 14.51 -7.18
C HIS A 13 2.16 14.38 -5.97
N GLU A 14 1.79 15.50 -5.34
CA GLU A 14 0.84 15.49 -4.22
C GLU A 14 -0.62 15.44 -4.71
N ARG A 15 -0.91 16.19 -5.78
CA ARG A 15 -2.27 16.40 -6.30
C ARG A 15 -2.84 15.15 -6.97
N ILE A 16 -2.01 14.27 -7.53
CA ILE A 16 -2.46 12.99 -8.13
C ILE A 16 -3.19 12.06 -7.15
N PHE A 17 -3.04 12.29 -5.83
CA PHE A 17 -3.77 11.55 -4.82
C PHE A 17 -5.09 12.24 -4.40
N GLU A 18 -5.43 13.39 -4.96
CA GLU A 18 -6.71 14.05 -4.74
C GLU A 18 -7.83 13.37 -5.54
N ARG A 19 -9.03 13.37 -4.97
CA ARG A 19 -10.20 12.82 -5.65
C ARG A 19 -10.55 13.63 -6.88
N PHE A 20 -10.88 12.93 -7.96
CA PHE A 20 -11.27 13.54 -9.23
C PHE A 20 -10.16 14.33 -9.93
N TYR A 21 -8.95 14.31 -9.37
CA TYR A 21 -7.82 14.97 -10.00
C TYR A 21 -7.24 14.10 -11.11
N GLN A 22 -6.95 14.74 -12.24
CA GLN A 22 -6.27 14.14 -13.37
C GLN A 22 -5.23 15.15 -13.86
N VAL A 23 -4.00 14.69 -14.05
CA VAL A 23 -2.96 15.53 -14.65
C VAL A 23 -3.37 15.82 -16.09
N ASP A 24 -3.45 17.10 -16.45
CA ASP A 24 -3.75 17.56 -17.81
C ASP A 24 -2.57 17.25 -18.74
N GLY A 25 -2.45 15.98 -19.13
CA GLY A 25 -1.48 15.51 -20.11
C GLY A 25 -1.99 15.77 -21.52
N SER A 26 -1.65 16.91 -22.09
CA SER A 26 -1.95 17.19 -23.49
C SER A 26 -1.52 16.02 -24.41
N SER A 27 -2.48 15.53 -25.18
CA SER A 27 -2.33 14.94 -26.52
C SER A 27 -2.09 13.45 -26.74
N THR A 28 -1.92 12.56 -25.76
CA THR A 28 -1.92 11.11 -26.09
C THR A 28 -2.59 10.23 -25.02
N ARG A 29 -3.82 9.81 -25.35
CA ARG A 29 -4.76 8.98 -24.57
C ARG A 29 -5.40 9.71 -23.39
N ARG A 30 -6.70 10.03 -23.54
CA ARG A 30 -7.63 9.99 -22.41
C ARG A 30 -7.58 8.58 -21.84
N PHE A 31 -6.68 8.31 -20.91
CA PHE A 31 -6.79 7.12 -20.09
C PHE A 31 -8.04 7.31 -19.25
N GLY A 32 -9.13 6.66 -19.68
CA GLY A 32 -10.43 6.75 -19.05
C GLY A 32 -10.31 6.35 -17.57
N GLY A 33 -10.67 7.29 -16.71
CA GLY A 33 -10.63 7.12 -15.26
C GLY A 33 -11.26 8.35 -14.61
N THR A 34 -11.85 8.17 -13.43
CA THR A 34 -12.51 9.25 -12.69
C THR A 34 -11.56 10.02 -11.79
N GLY A 35 -10.26 9.73 -11.80
CA GLY A 35 -9.30 10.28 -10.82
C GLY A 35 -9.54 9.78 -9.39
N LEU A 36 -10.23 8.65 -9.20
CA LEU A 36 -10.49 8.10 -7.86
C LEU A 36 -9.49 7.04 -7.41
N GLY A 37 -8.78 6.38 -8.34
CA GLY A 37 -7.94 5.22 -8.01
C GLY A 37 -6.87 5.54 -6.97
N LEU A 38 -6.02 6.54 -7.24
CA LEU A 38 -4.95 6.93 -6.32
C LEU A 38 -5.48 7.56 -5.02
N ALA A 39 -6.61 8.28 -5.08
CA ALA A 39 -7.26 8.79 -3.88
C ALA A 39 -7.72 7.65 -2.94
N ILE A 40 -8.32 6.59 -3.49
CA ILE A 40 -8.70 5.40 -2.72
C ILE A 40 -7.45 4.72 -2.13
N VAL A 41 -6.37 4.60 -2.91
CA VAL A 41 -5.11 4.02 -2.42
C VAL A 41 -4.58 4.81 -1.22
N LYS A 42 -4.55 6.15 -1.31
CA LYS A 42 -4.11 7.00 -0.21
C LYS A 42 -4.95 6.77 1.05
N GLU A 43 -6.26 6.77 0.93
CA GLU A 43 -7.15 6.55 2.08
C GLU A 43 -6.99 5.16 2.70
N VAL A 44 -6.84 4.13 1.88
CA VAL A 44 -6.61 2.77 2.37
C VAL A 44 -5.27 2.71 3.11
N VAL A 45 -4.19 3.21 2.52
CA VAL A 45 -2.85 3.15 3.12
C VAL A 45 -2.79 3.98 4.41
N GLU A 46 -3.25 5.23 4.39
CA GLU A 46 -3.27 6.10 5.57
C GLU A 46 -4.21 5.57 6.66
N GLY A 47 -5.35 4.99 6.28
CA GLY A 47 -6.27 4.33 7.20
C GLY A 47 -5.67 3.12 7.91
N HIS A 48 -4.62 2.50 7.35
CA HIS A 48 -3.84 1.44 7.97
C HIS A 48 -2.57 1.95 8.69
N GLY A 49 -2.41 3.28 8.82
CA GLY A 49 -1.23 3.90 9.45
C GLY A 49 0.04 3.84 8.60
N GLY A 50 -0.12 3.68 7.28
CA GLY A 50 0.97 3.75 6.31
C GLY A 50 1.09 5.11 5.63
N GLU A 51 2.05 5.21 4.73
CA GLU A 51 2.26 6.38 3.87
C GLU A 51 2.34 5.94 2.41
N VAL A 52 1.96 6.81 1.46
CA VAL A 52 2.05 6.57 0.02
C VAL A 52 2.67 7.79 -0.67
N TRP A 53 3.57 7.56 -1.63
CA TRP A 53 4.20 8.62 -2.42
C TRP A 53 4.60 8.11 -3.81
N VAL A 54 5.04 9.05 -4.66
CA VAL A 54 5.51 8.76 -6.01
C VAL A 54 6.88 9.39 -6.22
N GLU A 55 7.73 8.70 -6.98
CA GLU A 55 8.90 9.26 -7.61
C GLU A 55 8.70 9.16 -9.12
N SER A 56 8.69 10.30 -9.81
CA SER A 56 8.40 10.32 -11.23
C SER A 56 9.17 11.45 -11.91
N THR A 57 9.57 11.22 -13.15
CA THR A 57 10.19 12.22 -14.01
C THR A 57 9.52 12.18 -15.37
N PRO A 58 9.07 13.32 -15.93
CA PRO A 58 8.49 13.35 -17.27
C PRO A 58 9.38 12.65 -18.31
N GLY A 59 8.79 11.74 -19.08
CA GLY A 59 9.47 10.92 -20.09
C GLY A 59 10.21 9.68 -19.58
N GLN A 60 10.29 9.46 -18.26
CA GLN A 60 11.00 8.31 -17.66
C GLN A 60 10.08 7.29 -16.99
N GLY A 61 8.78 7.58 -16.87
CA GLY A 61 7.82 6.77 -16.12
C GLY A 61 7.72 7.18 -14.66
N SER A 62 7.02 6.37 -13.87
CA SER A 62 6.75 6.64 -12.45
C SER A 62 6.95 5.39 -11.59
N THR A 63 7.37 5.60 -10.35
CA THR A 63 7.39 4.56 -9.32
C THR A 63 6.58 5.02 -8.11
N PHE A 64 5.57 4.22 -7.78
CA PHE A 64 4.70 4.42 -6.62
C PHE A 64 5.15 3.54 -5.46
N TYR A 65 5.19 4.12 -4.28
CA TYR A 65 5.65 3.49 -3.05
C TYR A 65 4.57 3.61 -1.98
N PHE A 66 4.52 2.63 -1.08
CA PHE A 66 3.74 2.73 0.13
C PHE A 66 4.37 1.94 1.27
N THR A 67 4.04 2.31 2.50
CA THR A 67 4.41 1.58 3.72
C THR A 67 3.16 1.08 4.42
N LEU A 68 3.31 0.04 5.24
CA LEU A 68 2.29 -0.40 6.19
C LEU A 68 2.99 -0.85 7.49
N PRO A 69 2.44 -0.53 8.67
CA PRO A 69 2.95 -1.06 9.93
C PRO A 69 2.85 -2.58 9.96
N LEU A 70 3.93 -3.25 10.36
CA LEU A 70 3.89 -4.68 10.65
C LEU A 70 3.21 -4.90 11.99
N THR A 71 2.12 -5.66 12.03
CA THR A 71 1.62 -6.19 13.29
C THR A 71 2.63 -7.19 13.82
N ALA A 72 3.05 -7.03 15.08
CA ALA A 72 3.89 -8.01 15.76
C ALA A 72 3.21 -9.39 15.66
N LEU A 73 3.82 -10.31 14.90
CA LEU A 73 3.36 -11.69 14.92
C LEU A 73 3.46 -12.16 16.38
N PRO A 74 2.41 -12.78 16.95
CA PRO A 74 2.55 -13.44 18.22
C PRO A 74 3.73 -14.41 18.11
N PRO A 75 4.61 -14.50 19.12
CA PRO A 75 5.79 -15.35 19.03
C PRO A 75 5.35 -16.76 18.65
N THR A 76 5.75 -17.20 17.46
CA THR A 76 5.50 -18.56 16.97
C THR A 76 6.30 -19.52 17.84
N GLY A 77 5.68 -20.04 18.90
CA GLY A 77 6.34 -21.04 19.74
C GLY A 77 5.73 -21.18 21.12
N GLU A 78 4.60 -21.88 21.22
CA GLU A 78 4.34 -22.84 22.29
C GLU A 78 3.17 -23.73 21.87
N ARG A 79 3.47 -24.80 21.12
CA ARG A 79 2.57 -25.96 21.11
C ARG A 79 2.57 -26.45 22.56
N SER A 80 1.47 -26.18 23.27
CA SER A 80 1.16 -26.79 24.56
C SER A 80 1.17 -28.32 24.39
N GLY A 81 2.34 -28.90 24.58
CA GLY A 81 2.57 -30.33 24.64
C GLY A 81 2.86 -30.71 26.07
N ARG A 82 1.81 -30.96 26.87
CA ARG A 82 1.88 -31.90 28.01
C ARG A 82 0.50 -32.52 28.24
N PRO A 83 0.32 -33.84 28.01
CA PRO A 83 -0.65 -34.57 28.81
C PRO A 83 -0.07 -34.75 30.23
N ARG A 84 -0.80 -34.33 31.25
CA ARG A 84 -0.58 -34.63 32.67
C ARG A 84 -1.99 -34.89 33.24
N ARG A 85 -2.33 -36.01 33.88
CA ARG A 85 -1.54 -37.01 34.61
C ARG A 85 -2.24 -38.38 34.54
N GLU A 86 -1.45 -39.44 34.65
CA GLU A 86 -1.91 -40.72 35.22
C GLU A 86 -2.20 -40.49 36.71
N GLU A 87 -3.43 -40.73 37.15
CA GLU A 87 -3.75 -40.93 38.57
C GLU A 87 -3.93 -42.43 38.79
N PHE A 88 -2.86 -43.11 39.19
CA PHE A 88 -2.94 -44.35 39.95
C PHE A 88 -2.41 -44.08 41.35
N SER A 89 -3.29 -44.09 42.34
CA SER A 89 -2.93 -44.38 43.73
C SER A 89 -4.07 -45.15 44.36
N ALA A 90 -3.93 -46.48 44.33
CA ALA A 90 -4.68 -47.37 45.19
C ALA A 90 -4.14 -47.23 46.62
N TYR A 91 -5.02 -46.83 47.55
CA TYR A 91 -4.95 -47.22 48.96
C TYR A 91 -6.35 -47.18 49.55
#